data_AF-G7NUV7-F1
#
_entry.id   AF-G7NUV7-F1
#
_cell.length_a   1.000
_cell.length_b   1.000
_cell.length_c   1.000
_cell.angle_alpha   90.00
_cell.angle_beta   90.00
_cell.angle_gamma   90.00
#
_symmetry.space_group_name_H-M   'P 1'
#
loop_
_entity.id
_entity.type
_entity.pdbx_description
1 polymer ?
#
loop_
_entity_poly.entity_id
_entity_poly.type
_entity_poly.pdbx_seq_one_letter_code
_entity_poly.pdbx_strand_id
1 'polypeptide(L)'
;GLQLNQKALTTFPDVVLVRVPTPSVQSDSDITVLRHLEKLGCRLVNRPQSILNCINKFWTFQELAGHGVPMPDTFSYGGHEDFSKMIDEAEPLGYPVVVKSTRGHRGKAVFLARDKHHLSDICHLIRHDVPYLFQKYVKESHGKDIRVVVVGGQVIGSMLRCSTDGRMQSNCSLGGVGVMCPLTEQGKQLAIQVSNILGMDFCGIDLLIMDDGSFVVCEANANVGFLAFDQACNLDVGGIIADYTMSLLPNRQTGKMAVLPGLSSPREKNEPDGCASAQGVAESVYTINSGSTSSESEPELGEIRDSSASTMGAPPSMLSEPGYNINNRIASELKLK
;
A
#
# COMPACT_ATOMS: atom_id res chain seq x y z
N GLY A 1 -0.93 -1.50 -29.83
CA GLY A 1 -2.11 -1.72 -28.95
C GLY A 1 -1.88 -2.96 -28.12
N LEU A 2 -2.57 -3.08 -26.98
CA LEU A 2 -2.51 -4.29 -26.14
C LEU A 2 -2.98 -5.52 -26.93
N GLN A 3 -2.30 -6.65 -26.71
CA GLN A 3 -2.73 -7.95 -27.20
C GLN A 3 -2.88 -8.91 -26.04
N LEU A 4 -3.93 -9.73 -26.08
CA LEU A 4 -4.13 -10.85 -25.17
C LEU A 4 -4.21 -12.12 -26.01
N ASN A 5 -3.30 -13.08 -25.77
CA ASN A 5 -3.20 -14.31 -26.57
C ASN A 5 -3.12 -14.03 -28.09
N GLN A 6 -2.24 -13.08 -28.48
CA GLN A 6 -2.03 -12.63 -29.86
C GLN A 6 -3.25 -11.97 -30.54
N LYS A 7 -4.33 -11.69 -29.80
CA LYS A 7 -5.50 -10.94 -30.29
C LYS A 7 -5.43 -9.50 -29.82
N ALA A 8 -5.54 -8.57 -30.75
CA ALA A 8 -5.61 -7.14 -30.43
C ALA A 8 -6.87 -6.86 -29.59
N LEU A 9 -6.69 -6.15 -28.48
CA LEU A 9 -7.81 -5.61 -27.71
C LEU A 9 -8.31 -4.35 -28.42
N THR A 10 -9.58 -4.36 -28.82
CA THR A 10 -10.26 -3.24 -29.50
C THR A 10 -11.13 -2.42 -28.56
N THR A 11 -11.43 -2.95 -27.36
CA THR A 11 -12.20 -2.30 -26.32
C THR A 11 -11.47 -2.44 -24.99
N PHE A 12 -11.63 -1.43 -24.14
CA PHE A 12 -11.00 -1.37 -22.82
C PHE A 12 -12.06 -0.99 -21.78
N PRO A 13 -11.89 -1.41 -20.52
CA PRO A 13 -12.81 -1.04 -19.45
C PRO A 13 -12.73 0.46 -19.14
N ASP A 14 -13.87 1.09 -18.82
CA ASP A 14 -13.91 2.50 -18.38
C ASP A 14 -13.24 2.67 -17.00
N VAL A 15 -13.46 1.71 -16.10
CA VAL A 15 -12.92 1.67 -14.74
C VAL A 15 -12.30 0.30 -14.46
N VAL A 16 -11.17 0.26 -13.77
CA VAL A 16 -10.44 -0.97 -13.41
C VAL A 16 -10.19 -1.00 -11.91
N LEU A 17 -10.82 -1.96 -11.22
CA LEU A 17 -10.45 -2.29 -9.83
C LEU A 17 -9.15 -3.08 -9.83
N VAL A 18 -8.09 -2.49 -9.27
CA VAL A 18 -6.75 -3.04 -9.22
C VAL A 18 -6.56 -3.81 -7.92
N ARG A 19 -6.27 -5.10 -8.03
CA ARG A 19 -5.88 -5.98 -6.92
C ARG A 19 -4.59 -6.70 -7.29
N VAL A 20 -3.47 -6.15 -6.85
CA VAL A 20 -2.14 -6.74 -7.07
C VAL A 20 -1.48 -7.08 -5.73
N PRO A 21 -0.69 -8.15 -5.64
CA PRO A 21 0.02 -8.48 -4.42
C PRO A 21 1.21 -7.52 -4.24
N THR A 22 0.99 -6.36 -3.60
CA THR A 22 1.98 -5.28 -3.35
C THR A 22 3.41 -5.74 -3.00
N PRO A 23 3.63 -6.78 -2.16
CA PRO A 23 4.96 -7.23 -1.75
C PRO A 23 5.72 -8.04 -2.81
N SER A 24 5.00 -8.62 -3.77
CA SER A 24 5.52 -9.51 -4.81
C SER A 24 5.15 -9.04 -6.21
N VAL A 25 4.74 -7.78 -6.37
CA VAL A 25 4.63 -7.15 -7.68
C VAL A 25 6.01 -7.28 -8.30
N GLN A 26 6.15 -8.24 -9.21
CA GLN A 26 7.35 -8.34 -10.04
C GLN A 26 7.33 -7.08 -10.87
N SER A 27 8.27 -6.19 -10.59
CA SER A 27 8.09 -4.73 -10.64
C SER A 27 7.68 -4.19 -12.01
N ASP A 28 7.82 -4.98 -13.05
CA ASP A 28 7.71 -4.51 -14.41
C ASP A 28 6.43 -5.01 -15.09
N SER A 29 6.02 -6.28 -14.96
CA SER A 29 4.88 -6.78 -15.76
C SER A 29 3.55 -6.17 -15.34
N ASP A 30 3.21 -6.25 -14.06
CA ASP A 30 1.90 -5.81 -13.55
C ASP A 30 1.78 -4.29 -13.68
N ILE A 31 2.80 -3.57 -13.25
CA ILE A 31 2.85 -2.11 -13.33
C ILE A 31 2.84 -1.65 -14.79
N THR A 32 3.51 -2.35 -15.71
CA THR A 32 3.47 -2.01 -17.14
C THR A 32 2.06 -2.10 -17.70
N VAL A 33 1.33 -3.18 -17.40
CA VAL A 33 -0.07 -3.33 -17.85
C VAL A 33 -0.95 -2.23 -17.28
N LEU A 34 -0.84 -1.96 -15.97
CA LEU A 34 -1.65 -0.94 -15.31
C LEU A 34 -1.36 0.47 -15.85
N ARG A 35 -0.09 0.83 -16.05
CA ARG A 35 0.31 2.09 -16.69
C ARG A 35 -0.22 2.19 -18.11
N HIS A 36 -0.24 1.10 -18.87
CA HIS A 36 -0.77 1.10 -20.22
C HIS A 36 -2.29 1.34 -20.24
N LEU A 37 -3.05 0.68 -19.35
CA LEU A 37 -4.48 0.91 -19.20
C LEU A 37 -4.78 2.36 -18.81
N GLU A 38 -4.02 2.93 -17.89
CA GLU A 38 -4.14 4.35 -17.52
C GLU A 38 -3.89 5.28 -18.72
N LYS A 39 -2.89 4.98 -19.56
CA LYS A 39 -2.62 5.73 -20.81
C LYS A 39 -3.71 5.59 -21.87
N LEU A 40 -4.49 4.52 -21.85
CA LEU A 40 -5.66 4.34 -22.70
C LEU A 40 -6.91 5.08 -22.17
N GLY A 41 -6.80 5.77 -21.04
CA GLY A 41 -7.89 6.55 -20.44
C GLY A 41 -8.74 5.79 -19.42
N CYS A 42 -8.38 4.55 -19.08
CA CYS A 42 -9.07 3.80 -18.03
C CYS A 42 -8.88 4.46 -16.67
N ARG A 43 -9.94 4.53 -15.84
CA ARG A 43 -9.86 4.95 -14.45
C ARG A 43 -9.44 3.76 -13.56
N LEU A 44 -8.20 3.73 -13.10
CA LEU A 44 -7.68 2.67 -12.23
C LEU A 44 -7.91 2.97 -10.75
N VAL A 45 -8.33 1.99 -9.97
CA VAL A 45 -8.65 2.08 -8.53
C VAL A 45 -7.91 0.96 -7.79
N ASN A 46 -6.77 1.17 -7.13
CA ASN A 46 -5.92 2.36 -7.09
C ASN A 46 -5.14 2.57 -8.40
N ARG A 47 -4.65 3.79 -8.62
CA ARG A 47 -3.72 4.10 -9.71
C ARG A 47 -2.35 3.43 -9.51
N PRO A 48 -1.57 3.19 -10.59
CA PRO A 48 -0.26 2.58 -10.49
C PRO A 48 0.69 3.36 -9.57
N GLN A 49 0.67 4.70 -9.65
CA GLN A 49 1.52 5.55 -8.82
C GLN A 49 1.22 5.39 -7.33
N SER A 50 -0.06 5.32 -6.94
CA SER A 50 -0.47 5.14 -5.54
C SER A 50 0.01 3.79 -4.97
N ILE A 51 0.03 2.75 -5.82
CA ILE A 51 0.58 1.45 -5.46
C ILE A 51 2.10 1.56 -5.26
N LEU A 52 2.82 2.20 -6.19
CA LEU A 52 4.27 2.43 -6.11
C LEU A 52 4.66 3.25 -4.87
N ASN A 53 3.85 4.23 -4.47
CA ASN A 53 4.08 5.01 -3.26
C ASN A 53 4.00 4.15 -1.98
N CYS A 54 3.34 2.98 -2.04
CA CYS A 54 3.13 2.07 -0.91
C CYS A 54 3.94 0.76 -0.98
N ILE A 55 4.67 0.47 -2.07
CA ILE A 55 5.42 -0.80 -2.16
C ILE A 55 6.63 -0.85 -1.21
N ASN A 56 7.18 0.33 -0.89
CA ASN A 56 8.32 0.50 -0.01
C ASN A 56 7.91 1.44 1.12
N LYS A 57 7.99 0.95 2.36
CA LYS A 57 7.61 1.71 3.57
C LYS A 57 8.38 3.03 3.71
N PHE A 58 9.65 3.04 3.31
CA PHE A 58 10.46 4.25 3.38
C PHE A 58 10.04 5.26 2.32
N TRP A 59 9.72 4.82 1.10
CA TRP A 59 9.17 5.70 0.07
C TRP A 59 7.82 6.29 0.51
N THR A 60 6.97 5.49 1.16
CA THR A 60 5.74 5.99 1.77
C THR A 60 6.03 7.15 2.73
N PHE A 61 7.02 7.01 3.62
CA PHE A 61 7.39 8.10 4.53
C PHE A 61 7.98 9.31 3.81
N GLN A 62 8.71 9.12 2.71
CA GLN A 62 9.21 10.22 1.89
C GLN A 62 8.06 11.01 1.23
N GLU A 63 7.03 10.32 0.72
CA GLU A 63 5.83 10.98 0.17
C GLU A 63 5.03 11.72 1.26
N LEU A 64 5.06 11.24 2.50
CA LEU A 64 4.38 11.88 3.64
C LEU A 64 5.22 13.01 4.29
N ALA A 65 6.53 13.04 4.04
CA ALA A 65 7.44 14.01 4.62
C ALA A 65 7.08 15.43 4.17
N GLY A 66 7.13 16.39 5.10
CA GLY A 66 6.77 17.79 4.82
C GLY A 66 5.28 18.10 4.83
N HIS A 67 4.40 17.10 4.91
CA HIS A 67 2.94 17.29 4.98
C HIS A 67 2.37 17.40 6.42
N GLY A 68 3.24 17.47 7.43
CA GLY A 68 2.82 17.51 8.84
C GLY A 68 2.20 16.20 9.34
N VAL A 69 2.44 15.08 8.65
CA VAL A 69 1.97 13.76 9.04
C VAL A 69 2.87 13.21 10.15
N PRO A 70 2.36 12.94 11.36
CA PRO A 70 3.14 12.39 12.46
C PRO A 70 3.58 10.95 12.13
N MET A 71 4.89 10.69 12.18
CA MET A 71 5.50 9.39 11.91
C MET A 71 6.59 9.13 12.94
N PRO A 72 6.85 7.89 13.35
CA PRO A 72 8.01 7.60 14.18
C PRO A 72 9.31 7.94 13.43
N ASP A 73 10.27 8.54 14.13
CA ASP A 73 11.59 8.82 13.56
C ASP A 73 12.16 7.56 12.91
N THR A 74 12.56 7.68 11.64
CA THR A 74 12.94 6.53 10.82
C THR A 74 14.22 6.80 10.07
N PHE A 75 15.14 5.85 10.14
CA PHE A 75 16.39 5.80 9.41
C PHE A 75 16.35 4.65 8.40
N SER A 76 16.82 4.86 7.17
CA SER A 76 16.96 3.79 6.17
C SER A 76 18.23 3.97 5.38
N TYR A 77 18.76 2.88 4.86
CA TYR A 77 20.03 2.82 4.15
C TYR A 77 19.88 2.11 2.80
N GLY A 78 20.69 2.52 1.83
CA GLY A 78 20.57 2.09 0.42
C GLY A 78 21.34 0.82 0.06
N GLY A 79 22.28 0.35 0.89
CA GLY A 79 23.11 -0.83 0.63
C GLY A 79 23.78 -1.34 1.89
N HIS A 80 24.32 -2.56 1.89
CA HIS A 80 24.74 -3.31 3.09
C HIS A 80 26.27 -3.24 3.36
N GLU A 81 26.98 -2.34 2.70
CA GLU A 81 28.45 -2.34 2.64
C GLU A 81 29.14 -1.89 3.95
N ASP A 82 28.45 -1.14 4.83
CA ASP A 82 28.99 -0.71 6.13
C ASP A 82 27.90 -0.68 7.22
N PHE A 83 27.53 -1.88 7.68
CA PHE A 83 26.49 -2.06 8.70
C PHE A 83 26.81 -1.47 10.06
N SER A 84 28.07 -1.54 10.48
CA SER A 84 28.47 -0.99 11.78
C SER A 84 28.19 0.50 11.80
N LYS A 85 28.54 1.20 10.72
CA LYS A 85 28.26 2.61 10.56
C LYS A 85 26.76 2.92 10.56
N MET A 86 25.92 2.08 9.95
CA MET A 86 24.47 2.26 9.99
C MET A 86 23.89 2.14 11.40
N ILE A 87 24.41 1.20 12.19
CA ILE A 87 24.01 1.04 13.60
C ILE A 87 24.39 2.30 14.38
N ASP A 88 25.59 2.84 14.14
CA ASP A 88 26.07 4.06 14.78
C ASP A 88 25.24 5.29 14.37
N GLU A 89 24.94 5.45 13.08
CA GLU A 89 24.13 6.57 12.57
C GLU A 89 22.67 6.53 13.04
N ALA A 90 22.16 5.35 13.40
CA ALA A 90 20.81 5.18 13.93
C ALA A 90 20.72 5.32 15.46
N GLU A 91 21.84 5.51 16.16
CA GLU A 91 21.88 5.73 17.62
C GLU A 91 20.92 6.83 18.12
N PRO A 92 20.71 7.96 17.40
CA PRO A 92 19.74 8.99 17.82
C PRO A 92 18.30 8.51 17.95
N LEU A 93 17.90 7.39 17.33
CA LEU A 93 16.57 6.80 17.50
C LEU A 93 16.35 6.29 18.94
N GLY A 94 17.43 5.98 19.65
CA GLY A 94 17.41 5.35 20.96
C GLY A 94 17.03 3.88 20.91
N TYR A 95 17.20 3.20 22.05
CA TYR A 95 16.81 1.81 22.23
C TYR A 95 15.61 1.67 23.19
N PRO A 96 14.75 0.67 23.00
CA PRO A 96 14.79 -0.32 21.91
C PRO A 96 14.43 0.30 20.55
N VAL A 97 14.89 -0.31 19.45
CA VAL A 97 14.65 0.15 18.08
C VAL A 97 13.99 -0.93 17.24
N VAL A 98 13.06 -0.52 16.37
CA VAL A 98 12.34 -1.43 15.47
C VAL A 98 13.11 -1.58 14.17
N VAL A 99 13.38 -2.81 13.77
CA VAL A 99 14.02 -3.15 12.49
C VAL A 99 12.96 -3.72 11.56
N LYS A 100 12.77 -3.14 10.37
CA LYS A 100 11.78 -3.60 9.38
C LYS A 100 12.42 -3.75 8.01
N SER A 101 12.06 -4.80 7.27
CA SER A 101 12.29 -4.81 5.82
C SER A 101 11.42 -3.73 5.16
N THR A 102 12.03 -2.93 4.27
CA THR A 102 11.34 -1.88 3.50
C THR A 102 10.22 -2.44 2.64
N ARG A 103 10.42 -3.63 2.07
CA ARG A 103 9.44 -4.40 1.31
C ARG A 103 8.98 -5.60 2.12
N GLY A 104 7.68 -5.90 2.09
CA GLY A 104 7.11 -7.02 2.82
C GLY A 104 5.78 -6.68 3.49
N HIS A 105 5.10 -7.72 3.98
CA HIS A 105 3.76 -7.63 4.56
C HIS A 105 3.59 -8.65 5.69
N ARG A 106 2.49 -8.53 6.46
CA ARG A 106 2.07 -9.49 7.50
C ARG A 106 3.03 -9.63 8.69
N GLY A 107 3.77 -8.57 9.01
CA GLY A 107 4.72 -8.57 10.14
C GLY A 107 5.94 -9.48 9.95
N LYS A 108 6.14 -10.04 8.76
CA LYS A 108 7.35 -10.81 8.43
C LYS A 108 8.55 -9.85 8.35
N ALA A 109 9.69 -10.26 8.90
CA ALA A 109 10.92 -9.46 8.98
C ALA A 109 10.76 -8.10 9.70
N VAL A 110 10.03 -8.12 10.82
CA VAL A 110 9.97 -7.01 11.78
C VAL A 110 10.53 -7.51 13.11
N PHE A 111 11.54 -6.82 13.65
CA PHE A 111 12.23 -7.20 14.88
C PHE A 111 12.31 -6.01 15.84
N LEU A 112 12.45 -6.30 17.14
CA LEU A 112 12.71 -5.30 18.17
C LEU A 112 14.11 -5.54 18.75
N ALA A 113 15.05 -4.69 18.40
CA ALA A 113 16.38 -4.70 18.97
C ALA A 113 16.36 -3.95 20.31
N ARG A 114 16.85 -4.59 21.37
CA ARG A 114 16.71 -4.09 22.75
C ARG A 114 17.82 -3.10 23.13
N ASP A 115 18.96 -3.26 22.46
CA ASP A 115 20.18 -2.52 22.64
C ASP A 115 21.03 -2.69 21.36
N LYS A 116 22.20 -2.03 21.34
CA LYS A 116 23.14 -2.04 20.22
C LYS A 116 23.68 -3.43 19.89
N HIS A 117 23.94 -4.26 20.91
CA HIS A 117 24.44 -5.61 20.71
C HIS A 117 23.38 -6.50 20.07
N HIS A 118 22.14 -6.44 20.56
CA HIS A 118 21.02 -7.17 19.99
C HIS A 118 20.73 -6.72 18.55
N LEU A 119 20.89 -5.43 18.23
CA LEU A 119 20.77 -4.95 16.85
C LEU A 119 21.86 -5.55 15.96
N SER A 120 23.11 -5.56 16.42
CA SER A 120 24.23 -6.19 15.71
C SER A 120 23.97 -7.69 15.47
N ASP A 121 23.45 -8.43 16.46
CA ASP A 121 23.11 -9.84 16.30
C ASP A 121 22.00 -10.04 15.25
N ILE A 122 20.94 -9.23 15.29
CA ILE A 122 19.87 -9.25 14.28
C ILE A 122 20.45 -8.98 12.89
N CYS A 123 21.37 -8.02 12.76
CA CYS A 123 22.00 -7.68 11.48
C CYS A 123 22.74 -8.88 10.86
N HIS A 124 23.35 -9.77 11.64
CA HIS A 124 23.99 -10.99 11.12
C HIS A 124 23.00 -12.08 10.67
N LEU A 125 21.73 -11.98 11.09
CA LEU A 125 20.69 -12.99 10.81
C LEU A 125 19.75 -12.59 9.67
N ILE A 126 19.67 -11.30 9.35
CA ILE A 126 18.80 -10.78 8.29
C ILE A 126 19.46 -10.92 6.91
N ARG A 127 18.63 -10.87 5.87
CA ARG A 127 19.10 -10.97 4.49
C ARG A 127 19.74 -9.66 4.02
N HIS A 128 20.92 -9.75 3.40
CA HIS A 128 21.64 -8.58 2.88
C HIS A 128 21.28 -8.19 1.44
N ASP A 129 20.27 -8.82 0.84
CA ASP A 129 19.81 -8.50 -0.51
C ASP A 129 18.52 -7.66 -0.53
N VAL A 130 18.01 -7.27 0.63
CA VAL A 130 16.80 -6.43 0.77
C VAL A 130 17.10 -5.21 1.63
N PRO A 131 16.53 -4.02 1.32
CA PRO A 131 16.76 -2.84 2.13
C PRO A 131 15.97 -2.92 3.44
N TYR A 132 16.56 -2.45 4.54
CA TYR A 132 15.90 -2.33 5.84
C TYR A 132 15.78 -0.86 6.27
N LEU A 133 14.91 -0.64 7.24
CA LEU A 133 14.80 0.60 7.99
C LEU A 133 14.87 0.31 9.49
N PHE A 134 15.43 1.25 10.23
CA PHE A 134 15.40 1.33 11.68
C PHE A 134 14.44 2.44 12.08
N GLN A 135 13.59 2.17 13.05
CA GLN A 135 12.52 3.08 13.42
C GLN A 135 12.41 3.17 14.93
N LYS A 136 12.20 4.40 15.42
CA LYS A 136 11.93 4.68 16.82
C LYS A 136 10.77 3.84 17.31
N TYR A 137 10.98 3.20 18.45
CA TYR A 137 9.99 2.34 19.05
C TYR A 137 8.92 3.13 19.81
N VAL A 138 7.66 2.90 19.46
CA VAL A 138 6.48 3.47 20.16
C VAL A 138 6.03 2.46 21.21
N LYS A 139 6.53 2.61 22.43
CA LYS A 139 6.32 1.65 23.54
C LYS A 139 4.85 1.55 23.95
N GLU A 140 4.13 2.65 23.86
CA GLU A 140 2.72 2.78 24.19
C GLU A 140 1.85 1.92 23.28
N SER A 141 2.33 1.63 22.06
CA SER A 141 1.69 0.77 21.08
C SER A 141 2.28 -0.64 21.06
N HIS A 142 2.98 -1.08 22.12
CA HIS A 142 3.50 -2.46 22.18
C HIS A 142 2.37 -3.47 21.99
N GLY A 143 2.51 -4.35 21.00
CA GLY A 143 1.56 -5.44 20.78
C GLY A 143 0.17 -4.97 20.34
N LYS A 144 0.01 -3.69 19.98
CA LYS A 144 -1.27 -3.15 19.53
C LYS A 144 -1.11 -2.10 18.44
N ASP A 145 -2.05 -2.07 17.51
CA ASP A 145 -2.16 -1.00 16.52
C ASP A 145 -3.60 -0.86 16.02
N ILE A 146 -3.91 0.25 15.37
CA ILE A 146 -5.24 0.47 14.78
C ILE A 146 -5.13 0.42 13.26
N ARG A 147 -5.79 -0.56 12.66
CA ARG A 147 -6.05 -0.61 11.21
C ARG A 147 -7.26 0.25 10.91
N VAL A 148 -7.08 1.29 10.10
CA VAL A 148 -8.15 2.12 9.57
C VAL A 148 -8.34 1.78 8.09
N VAL A 149 -9.57 1.55 7.66
CA VAL A 149 -9.88 1.35 6.24
C VAL A 149 -10.55 2.61 5.69
N VAL A 150 -9.98 3.14 4.61
CA VAL A 150 -10.47 4.32 3.91
C VAL A 150 -10.93 3.89 2.52
N VAL A 151 -12.09 4.37 2.08
CA VAL A 151 -12.62 4.19 0.72
C VAL A 151 -13.23 5.52 0.27
N GLY A 152 -12.84 5.99 -0.92
CA GLY A 152 -13.36 7.24 -1.49
C GLY A 152 -13.12 8.48 -0.64
N GLY A 153 -12.02 8.51 0.12
CA GLY A 153 -11.71 9.60 1.06
C GLY A 153 -12.53 9.58 2.35
N GLN A 154 -13.24 8.49 2.66
CA GLN A 154 -14.00 8.32 3.89
C GLN A 154 -13.50 7.13 4.70
N VAL A 155 -13.42 7.28 6.03
CA VAL A 155 -13.14 6.15 6.94
C VAL A 155 -14.40 5.30 7.06
N ILE A 156 -14.33 4.06 6.60
CA ILE A 156 -15.47 3.13 6.67
C ILE A 156 -15.47 2.32 7.97
N GLY A 157 -14.33 2.25 8.66
CA GLY A 157 -14.20 1.61 9.96
C GLY A 157 -12.77 1.59 10.48
N SER A 158 -12.63 1.11 11.72
CA SER A 158 -11.36 0.92 12.39
C SER A 158 -11.36 -0.34 13.26
N MET A 159 -10.23 -1.04 13.26
CA MET A 159 -10.02 -2.28 13.98
C MET A 159 -8.75 -2.17 14.83
N LEU A 160 -8.90 -2.29 16.15
CA LEU A 160 -7.79 -2.45 17.07
C LEU A 160 -7.30 -3.89 16.93
N ARG A 161 -6.03 -4.07 16.61
CA ARG A 161 -5.38 -5.39 16.58
C ARG A 161 -4.51 -5.52 17.81
N CYS A 162 -4.58 -6.66 18.48
CA CYS A 162 -3.79 -6.98 19.66
C CYS A 162 -3.03 -8.30 19.47
N SER A 163 -1.77 -8.31 19.86
CA SER A 163 -0.96 -9.52 20.00
C SER A 163 -1.49 -10.39 21.15
N THR A 164 -1.40 -11.70 20.99
CA THR A 164 -1.89 -12.70 21.97
C THR A 164 -0.76 -13.38 22.75
N ASP A 165 0.49 -13.17 22.34
CA ASP A 165 1.67 -13.88 22.87
C ASP A 165 2.76 -12.94 23.39
N GLY A 166 2.41 -11.66 23.59
CA GLY A 166 3.32 -10.64 24.12
C GLY A 166 4.37 -10.15 23.12
N ARG A 167 4.29 -10.53 21.83
CA ARG A 167 5.11 -9.92 20.79
C ARG A 167 4.63 -8.52 20.43
N MET A 168 5.54 -7.69 19.95
CA MET A 168 5.24 -6.33 19.48
C MET A 168 4.27 -6.32 18.28
N GLN A 169 4.35 -7.32 17.39
CA GLN A 169 3.53 -7.39 16.19
C GLN A 169 2.11 -7.85 16.53
N SER A 170 1.12 -7.02 16.22
CA SER A 170 -0.32 -7.25 16.45
C SER A 170 -1.05 -7.86 15.24
N ASN A 171 -0.35 -8.14 14.13
CA ASN A 171 -0.99 -8.58 12.89
C ASN A 171 -1.82 -9.88 13.09
N CYS A 172 -3.07 -9.88 12.63
CA CYS A 172 -3.94 -11.06 12.71
C CYS A 172 -3.35 -12.29 11.99
N SER A 173 -2.55 -12.07 10.94
CA SER A 173 -1.84 -13.15 10.24
C SER A 173 -0.78 -13.87 11.08
N LEU A 174 -0.40 -13.31 12.24
CA LEU A 174 0.54 -13.90 13.20
C LEU A 174 -0.15 -14.44 14.46
N GLY A 175 -1.49 -14.52 14.47
CA GLY A 175 -2.27 -14.97 15.63
C GLY A 175 -2.81 -13.84 16.51
N GLY A 176 -2.64 -12.58 16.10
CA GLY A 176 -3.26 -11.43 16.76
C GLY A 176 -4.80 -11.43 16.60
N VAL A 177 -5.49 -10.82 17.54
CA VAL A 177 -6.96 -10.68 17.53
C VAL A 177 -7.32 -9.26 17.11
N GLY A 178 -8.29 -9.15 16.19
CA GLY A 178 -8.85 -7.86 15.76
C GLY A 178 -10.22 -7.65 16.37
N VAL A 179 -10.46 -6.46 16.93
CA VAL A 179 -11.78 -6.02 17.41
C VAL A 179 -12.11 -4.65 16.83
N MET A 180 -13.37 -4.44 16.45
CA MET A 180 -13.82 -3.11 16.07
C MET A 180 -13.54 -2.12 17.21
N CYS A 181 -13.02 -0.95 16.86
CA CYS A 181 -12.79 0.11 17.83
C CYS A 181 -13.29 1.46 17.27
N PRO A 182 -13.82 2.34 18.12
CA PRO A 182 -14.06 3.73 17.72
C PRO A 182 -12.71 4.44 17.52
N LEU A 183 -12.63 5.26 16.48
CA LEU A 183 -11.48 6.13 16.21
C LEU A 183 -11.89 7.59 16.42
N THR A 184 -11.02 8.37 17.06
CA THR A 184 -11.25 9.81 17.25
C THR A 184 -11.25 10.55 15.91
N GLU A 185 -11.86 11.73 15.86
CA GLU A 185 -11.85 12.56 14.63
C GLU A 185 -10.44 12.90 14.16
N GLN A 186 -9.51 13.13 15.10
CA GLN A 186 -8.09 13.32 14.78
C GLN A 186 -7.50 12.10 14.04
N GLY A 187 -7.75 10.89 14.53
CA GLY A 187 -7.28 9.66 13.88
C GLY A 187 -7.92 9.44 12.50
N LYS A 188 -9.20 9.76 12.34
CA LYS A 188 -9.89 9.68 11.05
C LYS A 188 -9.32 10.67 10.04
N GLN A 189 -9.15 11.92 10.44
CA GLN A 189 -8.57 12.97 9.60
C GLN A 189 -7.15 12.62 9.18
N LEU A 190 -6.33 12.08 10.11
CA LEU A 190 -5.00 11.59 9.80
C LEU A 190 -5.01 10.49 8.74
N ALA A 191 -5.88 9.48 8.88
CA ALA A 191 -6.00 8.40 7.89
C ALA A 191 -6.45 8.91 6.51
N ILE A 192 -7.40 9.84 6.47
CA ILE A 192 -7.87 10.48 5.22
C ILE A 192 -6.75 11.31 4.59
N GLN A 193 -6.03 12.10 5.39
CA GLN A 193 -4.90 12.91 4.92
C GLN A 193 -3.83 12.03 4.27
N VAL A 194 -3.43 10.94 4.93
CA VAL A 194 -2.47 9.97 4.39
C VAL A 194 -2.98 9.36 3.08
N SER A 195 -4.26 8.95 3.03
CA SER A 195 -4.87 8.42 1.80
C SER A 195 -4.80 9.42 0.65
N ASN A 196 -5.08 10.70 0.92
CA ASN A 196 -5.08 11.76 -0.08
C ASN A 196 -3.68 12.06 -0.60
N ILE A 197 -2.68 12.19 0.29
CA ILE A 197 -1.28 12.46 -0.09
C ILE A 197 -0.75 11.33 -0.99
N LEU A 198 -1.03 10.08 -0.62
CA LEU A 198 -0.58 8.90 -1.37
C LEU A 198 -1.48 8.58 -2.58
N GLY A 199 -2.52 9.39 -2.83
CA GLY A 199 -3.42 9.25 -3.99
C GLY A 199 -4.20 7.94 -3.99
N MET A 200 -4.57 7.40 -2.83
CA MET A 200 -5.28 6.13 -2.70
C MET A 200 -6.80 6.34 -2.66
N ASP A 201 -7.49 5.60 -3.51
CA ASP A 201 -8.95 5.49 -3.58
C ASP A 201 -9.50 4.57 -2.49
N PHE A 202 -8.81 3.45 -2.22
CA PHE A 202 -9.06 2.63 -1.04
C PHE A 202 -7.74 2.16 -0.45
N CYS A 203 -7.67 2.08 0.88
CA CYS A 203 -6.44 1.67 1.55
C CYS A 203 -6.68 1.20 2.99
N GLY A 204 -5.64 0.58 3.54
CA GLY A 204 -5.51 0.34 4.98
C GLY A 204 -4.39 1.20 5.55
N ILE A 205 -4.68 2.03 6.55
CA ILE A 205 -3.68 2.81 7.27
C ILE A 205 -3.47 2.18 8.65
N ASP A 206 -2.24 1.86 9.00
CA ASP A 206 -1.86 1.36 10.32
C ASP A 206 -1.37 2.52 11.18
N LEU A 207 -2.06 2.75 12.30
CA LEU A 207 -1.75 3.78 13.28
C LEU A 207 -1.19 3.16 14.56
N LEU A 208 -0.12 3.74 15.10
CA LEU A 208 0.37 3.47 16.45
C LEU A 208 -0.22 4.50 17.41
N ILE A 209 -0.46 4.06 18.64
CA ILE A 209 -1.08 4.86 19.70
C ILE A 209 0.02 5.46 20.59
N MET A 210 -0.06 6.77 20.84
CA MET A 210 0.82 7.51 21.75
C MET A 210 0.23 7.61 23.17
N ASP A 211 1.01 8.05 24.15
CA ASP A 211 0.61 8.18 25.56
C ASP A 211 -0.45 9.25 25.78
N ASP A 212 -0.39 10.34 25.00
CA ASP A 212 -1.36 11.43 24.98
C ASP A 212 -2.66 11.10 24.22
N GLY A 213 -2.80 9.88 23.70
CA GLY A 213 -3.93 9.43 22.90
C GLY A 213 -3.91 9.89 21.44
N SER A 214 -2.85 10.58 21.01
CA SER A 214 -2.61 10.89 19.59
C SER A 214 -2.10 9.66 18.82
N PHE A 215 -1.91 9.83 17.51
CA PHE A 215 -1.52 8.75 16.61
C PHE A 215 -0.33 9.14 15.76
N VAL A 216 0.51 8.15 15.47
CA VAL A 216 1.57 8.24 14.45
C VAL A 216 1.34 7.17 13.39
N VAL A 217 1.66 7.49 12.14
CA VAL A 217 1.46 6.59 10.99
C VAL A 217 2.58 5.56 10.95
N CYS A 218 2.20 4.27 10.96
CA CYS A 218 3.13 3.14 10.90
C CYS A 218 3.35 2.64 9.47
N GLU A 219 2.26 2.49 8.72
CA GLU A 219 2.25 1.85 7.41
C GLU A 219 1.00 2.25 6.63
N ALA A 220 1.11 2.36 5.30
CA ALA A 220 -0.02 2.53 4.40
C ALA A 220 -0.06 1.37 3.39
N ASN A 221 -1.26 0.83 3.15
CA ASN A 221 -1.48 -0.35 2.32
C ASN A 221 -2.48 -0.06 1.19
N ALA A 222 -1.97 0.12 -0.03
CA ALA A 222 -2.78 0.35 -1.24
C ALA A 222 -3.60 -0.89 -1.69
N ASN A 223 -3.28 -2.09 -1.23
CA ASN A 223 -4.08 -3.30 -1.49
C ASN A 223 -4.49 -3.95 -0.17
N VAL A 224 -5.30 -3.23 0.61
CA VAL A 224 -5.74 -3.69 1.93
C VAL A 224 -6.42 -5.07 1.83
N GLY A 225 -6.04 -5.97 2.72
CA GLY A 225 -6.77 -7.22 2.96
C GLY A 225 -7.83 -6.97 4.03
N PHE A 226 -9.06 -7.38 3.75
CA PHE A 226 -10.22 -7.02 4.57
C PHE A 226 -10.96 -8.22 5.19
N LEU A 227 -10.59 -9.48 4.91
CA LEU A 227 -11.30 -10.64 5.49
C LEU A 227 -11.41 -10.62 7.03
N ALA A 228 -10.30 -10.37 7.74
CA ALA A 228 -10.32 -10.25 9.20
C ALA A 228 -11.03 -8.96 9.67
N PHE A 229 -10.99 -7.92 8.84
CA PHE A 229 -11.60 -6.63 9.14
C PHE A 229 -13.12 -6.69 9.01
N ASP A 230 -13.63 -7.32 7.95
CA ASP A 230 -15.06 -7.60 7.71
C ASP A 230 -15.65 -8.35 8.91
N GLN A 231 -14.94 -9.39 9.39
CA GLN A 231 -15.36 -10.16 10.55
C GLN A 231 -15.36 -9.34 11.84
N ALA A 232 -14.30 -8.56 12.08
CA ALA A 232 -14.18 -7.77 13.31
C ALA A 232 -15.16 -6.59 13.37
N CYS A 233 -15.44 -5.96 12.23
CA CYS A 233 -16.28 -4.77 12.11
C CYS A 233 -17.71 -5.07 11.64
N ASN A 234 -18.02 -6.30 11.25
CA ASN A 234 -19.29 -6.71 10.65
C ASN A 234 -19.67 -5.81 9.44
N LEU A 235 -18.72 -5.67 8.51
CA LEU A 235 -18.85 -4.85 7.30
C LEU A 235 -18.63 -5.69 6.05
N ASP A 236 -19.25 -5.28 4.94
CA ASP A 236 -18.92 -5.77 3.60
C ASP A 236 -17.99 -4.76 2.92
N VAL A 237 -16.69 -4.79 3.27
CA VAL A 237 -15.70 -3.88 2.68
C VAL A 237 -15.56 -4.13 1.18
N GLY A 238 -15.71 -5.38 0.73
CA GLY A 238 -15.68 -5.74 -0.69
C GLY A 238 -16.79 -5.04 -1.48
N GLY A 239 -18.03 -5.12 -0.97
CA GLY A 239 -19.18 -4.41 -1.53
C GLY A 239 -19.00 -2.89 -1.54
N ILE A 240 -18.51 -2.30 -0.46
CA ILE A 240 -18.25 -0.86 -0.38
C ILE A 240 -17.20 -0.41 -1.42
N ILE A 241 -16.12 -1.17 -1.60
CA ILE A 241 -15.11 -0.88 -2.63
C ILE A 241 -15.71 -1.04 -4.03
N ALA A 242 -16.54 -2.04 -4.25
CA ALA A 242 -17.21 -2.27 -5.53
C ALA A 242 -18.17 -1.11 -5.86
N ASP A 243 -19.01 -0.69 -4.91
CA ASP A 243 -19.94 0.44 -5.07
C ASP A 243 -19.20 1.73 -5.38
N TYR A 244 -18.12 2.02 -4.63
CA TYR A 244 -17.25 3.16 -4.91
C TYR A 244 -16.67 3.07 -6.32
N THR A 245 -16.15 1.91 -6.72
CA THR A 245 -15.57 1.72 -8.06
C THR A 245 -16.62 1.94 -9.16
N MET A 246 -17.83 1.41 -8.97
CA MET A 246 -18.94 1.57 -9.93
C MET A 246 -19.39 3.03 -10.04
N SER A 247 -19.32 3.79 -8.95
CA SER A 247 -19.65 5.23 -8.95
C SER A 247 -18.73 6.07 -9.85
N LEU A 248 -17.54 5.54 -10.20
CA LEU A 248 -16.58 6.20 -11.08
C LEU A 248 -16.84 5.95 -12.57
N LEU A 249 -17.82 5.11 -12.92
CA LEU A 249 -18.20 4.91 -14.31
C LEU A 249 -18.70 6.23 -14.89
N PRO A 250 -18.31 6.58 -16.13
CA PRO A 250 -18.83 7.77 -16.78
C PRO A 250 -20.35 7.64 -16.89
N ASN A 251 -21.07 8.66 -16.40
CA ASN A 251 -22.52 8.74 -16.56
C ASN A 251 -22.84 8.66 -18.06
N ARG A 252 -23.38 7.53 -18.53
CA ARG A 252 -23.92 7.38 -19.89
C ARG A 252 -25.25 8.11 -20.04
N GLN A 253 -25.31 9.38 -19.61
CA GLN A 253 -26.39 10.30 -19.97
C GLN A 253 -25.87 11.35 -20.94
N THR A 254 -25.45 10.92 -22.13
CA THR A 254 -25.42 11.77 -23.32
C THR A 254 -25.79 10.91 -24.53
N GLY A 255 -26.99 11.14 -25.07
CA GLY A 255 -27.51 10.32 -26.17
C GLY A 255 -29.02 10.38 -26.44
N LYS A 256 -29.75 11.36 -25.92
CA LYS A 256 -30.97 11.85 -26.57
C LYS A 256 -30.92 13.37 -26.55
N MET A 257 -30.32 13.96 -27.58
CA MET A 257 -30.76 15.28 -28.03
C MET A 257 -32.21 15.10 -28.48
N ALA A 258 -33.15 15.37 -27.58
CA ALA A 258 -34.48 15.77 -28.00
C ALA A 258 -34.30 17.15 -28.65
N VAL A 259 -34.20 17.17 -29.98
CA VAL A 259 -34.34 18.38 -30.77
C VAL A 259 -35.79 18.83 -30.58
N LEU A 260 -36.00 19.88 -29.78
CA LEU A 260 -37.23 20.64 -29.80
C LEU A 260 -37.24 21.48 -31.09
N PRO A 261 -38.30 21.43 -31.91
CA PRO A 261 -38.40 22.26 -33.10
C PRO A 261 -38.78 23.70 -32.70
N GLY A 262 -38.04 24.66 -33.25
CA GLY A 262 -38.47 26.05 -33.31
C GLY A 262 -37.78 26.96 -32.32
N LEU A 263 -36.66 27.55 -32.74
CA LEU A 263 -36.44 28.98 -32.59
C LEU A 263 -35.37 29.44 -33.58
N SER A 264 -35.77 30.40 -34.39
CA SER A 264 -35.07 31.05 -35.47
C SER A 264 -33.78 31.74 -35.03
N SER A 265 -32.73 31.54 -35.82
CA SER A 265 -31.53 32.38 -35.86
C SER A 265 -31.85 33.85 -36.17
N PRO A 266 -31.02 34.79 -35.68
CA PRO A 266 -30.47 35.80 -36.58
C PRO A 266 -28.94 35.93 -36.54
N ARG A 267 -28.47 36.38 -37.70
CA ARG A 267 -27.12 36.63 -38.23
C ARG A 267 -26.18 37.57 -37.43
N GLU A 268 -24.88 37.25 -37.62
CA GLU A 268 -23.70 38.09 -37.96
C GLU A 268 -23.08 39.16 -37.04
N LYS A 269 -21.73 39.03 -37.00
CA LYS A 269 -20.64 40.04 -37.07
C LYS A 269 -20.16 40.75 -35.79
N ASN A 270 -18.90 40.46 -35.40
CA ASN A 270 -17.72 41.33 -35.66
C ASN A 270 -16.43 40.75 -35.03
N GLU A 271 -15.33 40.78 -35.79
CA GLU A 271 -13.94 40.78 -35.26
C GLU A 271 -13.57 42.18 -34.72
N PRO A 272 -12.40 42.39 -34.06
CA PRO A 272 -11.14 42.55 -34.80
C PRO A 272 -9.87 41.95 -34.17
N ASP A 273 -8.95 41.59 -35.05
CA ASP A 273 -7.48 41.77 -35.08
C ASP A 273 -6.60 41.71 -33.81
N GLY A 274 -5.50 40.95 -33.94
CA GLY A 274 -4.34 41.04 -33.06
C GLY A 274 -3.27 39.98 -33.31
N CYS A 275 -2.63 40.02 -34.47
CA CYS A 275 -1.49 39.17 -34.86
C CYS A 275 -0.17 39.66 -34.22
N ALA A 276 0.63 38.74 -33.67
CA ALA A 276 2.10 38.87 -33.64
C ALA A 276 2.75 37.49 -33.55
N SER A 277 3.48 37.15 -34.61
CA SER A 277 4.30 35.97 -34.82
C SER A 277 5.73 36.19 -34.31
N ALA A 278 6.38 35.11 -33.85
CA ALA A 278 7.83 35.00 -33.82
C ALA A 278 8.24 33.58 -34.25
N GLN A 279 8.93 33.50 -35.39
CA GLN A 279 9.63 32.34 -35.93
C GLN A 279 11.09 32.31 -35.42
N GLY A 280 11.75 31.14 -35.52
CA GLY A 280 13.23 31.03 -35.53
C GLY A 280 13.79 30.01 -34.53
N VAL A 281 13.66 28.69 -34.76
CA VAL A 281 14.69 27.78 -35.35
C VAL A 281 15.95 27.55 -34.50
N ALA A 282 16.17 26.30 -34.07
CA ALA A 282 17.36 25.49 -34.40
C ALA A 282 17.21 24.03 -33.91
N GLU A 283 17.20 23.11 -34.88
CA GLU A 283 17.45 21.68 -34.69
C GLU A 283 18.93 21.43 -34.37
N SER A 284 19.21 20.42 -33.53
CA SER A 284 20.50 19.73 -33.58
C SER A 284 20.29 18.22 -33.46
N VAL A 285 20.53 17.59 -34.60
CA VAL A 285 20.66 16.16 -34.87
C VAL A 285 21.84 15.57 -34.08
N TYR A 286 21.67 14.39 -33.49
CA TYR A 286 22.78 13.45 -33.33
C TYR A 286 22.41 12.10 -33.96
N THR A 287 23.19 11.79 -34.99
CA THR A 287 23.13 10.59 -35.81
C THR A 287 23.67 9.38 -35.04
N ILE A 288 23.02 8.26 -35.32
CA ILE A 288 23.38 6.88 -35.04
C ILE A 288 24.81 6.58 -35.47
N ASN A 289 25.57 5.85 -34.66
CA ASN A 289 26.62 4.98 -35.18
C ASN A 289 26.44 3.55 -34.67
N SER A 290 26.65 2.64 -35.61
CA SER A 290 26.37 1.21 -35.56
C SER A 290 27.62 0.43 -35.19
N GLY A 291 27.41 -0.74 -34.58
CA GLY A 291 28.29 -1.89 -34.75
C GLY A 291 29.18 -2.23 -33.56
N SER A 292 28.84 -3.33 -32.87
CA SER A 292 29.69 -4.53 -32.89
C SER A 292 28.97 -5.74 -32.32
N THR A 293 29.10 -6.82 -33.07
CA THR A 293 28.62 -8.18 -32.88
C THR A 293 29.47 -8.95 -31.88
N SER A 294 28.86 -9.79 -31.04
CA SER A 294 29.42 -11.09 -30.69
C SER A 294 28.36 -11.99 -30.06
N SER A 295 28.36 -13.22 -30.55
CA SER A 295 27.44 -14.34 -30.37
C SER A 295 27.81 -15.25 -29.18
N GLU A 296 26.90 -16.19 -28.91
CA GLU A 296 27.09 -17.48 -28.20
C GLU A 296 27.09 -17.42 -26.65
N SER A 297 26.38 -18.25 -25.87
CA SER A 297 25.48 -19.41 -26.10
C SER A 297 24.72 -19.72 -24.81
N GLU A 298 23.52 -20.32 -24.94
CA GLU A 298 22.79 -21.00 -23.85
C GLU A 298 23.51 -22.29 -23.42
N PRO A 299 23.09 -22.88 -22.28
CA PRO A 299 22.55 -24.23 -22.42
C PRO A 299 21.21 -24.45 -21.71
N GLU A 300 20.43 -25.31 -22.36
CA GLU A 300 19.19 -25.95 -21.95
C GLU A 300 19.33 -26.95 -20.79
N LEU A 301 18.23 -27.07 -20.04
CA LEU A 301 17.56 -28.27 -19.52
C LEU A 301 18.25 -29.18 -18.48
N GLY A 302 17.56 -29.31 -17.35
CA GLY A 302 17.65 -30.44 -16.43
C GLY A 302 16.33 -30.62 -15.67
N GLU A 303 15.39 -31.37 -16.25
CA GLU A 303 14.22 -31.92 -15.55
C GLU A 303 14.67 -32.92 -14.47
N ILE A 304 14.10 -32.85 -13.26
CA ILE A 304 14.03 -33.98 -12.34
C ILE A 304 12.57 -34.17 -11.92
N ARG A 305 12.07 -35.37 -12.23
CA ARG A 305 10.75 -35.92 -11.88
C ARG A 305 10.67 -36.32 -10.41
N ASP A 306 9.46 -36.17 -9.89
CA ASP A 306 8.73 -36.99 -8.91
C ASP A 306 9.48 -37.74 -7.80
N SER A 307 9.11 -37.41 -6.55
CA SER A 307 8.88 -38.45 -5.55
C SER A 307 7.67 -38.13 -4.66
N SER A 308 6.94 -39.22 -4.42
CA SER A 308 5.65 -39.44 -3.77
C SER A 308 5.46 -38.93 -2.34
N ALA A 309 4.24 -38.40 -2.12
CA ALA A 309 3.30 -38.64 -1.02
C ALA A 309 3.83 -39.07 0.38
N SER A 310 3.53 -38.24 1.38
CA SER A 310 3.19 -38.71 2.73
C SER A 310 2.06 -37.86 3.33
N THR A 311 0.89 -38.47 3.42
CA THR A 311 -0.30 -38.01 4.12
C THR A 311 -0.01 -37.93 5.62
N MET A 312 0.01 -36.71 6.20
CA MET A 312 -0.03 -36.53 7.66
C MET A 312 -1.46 -36.17 8.09
N GLY A 313 -1.99 -36.99 8.99
CA GLY A 313 -3.36 -36.91 9.51
C GLY A 313 -3.65 -35.64 10.30
N ALA A 314 -4.93 -35.29 10.34
CA ALA A 314 -5.48 -34.14 11.04
C ALA A 314 -5.25 -34.23 12.56
N PRO A 315 -4.93 -33.10 13.25
CA PRO A 315 -4.89 -33.07 14.71
C PRO A 315 -6.31 -33.04 15.31
N PRO A 316 -6.50 -33.55 16.55
CA PRO A 316 -7.80 -33.72 17.16
C PRO A 316 -8.48 -32.38 17.51
N SER A 317 -9.81 -32.36 17.38
CA SER A 317 -10.68 -31.24 17.76
C SER A 317 -10.63 -31.01 19.28
N MET A 318 -10.04 -29.88 19.72
CA MET A 318 -10.22 -29.41 21.09
C MET A 318 -11.59 -28.73 21.22
N LEU A 319 -12.41 -29.27 22.11
CA LEU A 319 -13.67 -28.68 22.56
C LEU A 319 -13.38 -27.34 23.24
N SER A 320 -14.04 -26.27 22.77
CA SER A 320 -14.00 -24.94 23.37
C SER A 320 -14.76 -24.93 24.70
N GLU A 321 -14.08 -24.64 25.81
CA GLU A 321 -14.75 -24.32 27.07
C GLU A 321 -15.53 -22.98 26.95
N PRO A 322 -16.80 -22.93 27.34
CA PRO A 322 -17.61 -21.71 27.30
C PRO A 322 -17.29 -20.86 28.53
N GLY A 323 -16.31 -19.96 28.43
CA GLY A 323 -16.01 -19.04 29.53
C GLY A 323 -14.96 -17.97 29.27
N TYR A 324 -14.09 -18.14 28.28
CA TYR A 324 -13.02 -17.17 28.02
C TYR A 324 -13.33 -16.30 26.79
N ASN A 325 -14.05 -15.20 27.01
CA ASN A 325 -14.29 -14.19 25.96
C ASN A 325 -13.31 -13.02 26.13
N ILE A 326 -12.20 -13.06 25.39
CA ILE A 326 -11.16 -12.03 25.42
C ILE A 326 -11.68 -10.63 25.02
N ASN A 327 -12.76 -10.57 24.24
CA ASN A 327 -13.39 -9.31 23.83
C ASN A 327 -13.94 -8.54 25.03
N ASN A 328 -14.45 -9.24 26.05
CA ASN A 328 -14.93 -8.60 27.28
C ASN A 328 -13.80 -8.00 28.11
N ARG A 329 -12.60 -8.60 28.07
CA ARG A 329 -11.42 -8.12 28.80
C ARG A 329 -10.82 -6.88 28.15
N ILE A 330 -10.69 -6.89 26.82
CA ILE A 330 -10.22 -5.74 26.04
C ILE A 330 -11.20 -4.55 26.17
N ALA A 331 -12.51 -4.81 26.13
CA ALA A 331 -13.52 -3.78 26.34
C ALA A 331 -13.53 -3.19 27.77
N SER A 332 -13.11 -3.98 28.77
CA SER A 332 -12.99 -3.51 30.15
C SER A 332 -11.73 -2.69 30.41
N GLU A 333 -10.61 -2.99 29.72
CA GLU A 333 -9.35 -2.24 29.88
C GLU A 333 -9.35 -0.89 29.13
N LEU A 334 -10.14 -0.75 28.06
CA LEU A 334 -10.35 0.53 27.37
C LEU A 334 -11.23 1.53 28.15
N LYS A 335 -11.85 1.09 29.25
CA LYS A 335 -12.58 1.97 30.18
C LYS A 335 -11.75 2.23 31.44
N LEU A 336 -10.67 2.97 31.31
CA LEU A 336 -9.99 3.57 32.47
C LEU A 336 -9.85 5.08 32.25
N LYS A 337 -10.16 5.79 33.33
CA LYS A 337 -10.36 7.24 33.50
C LYS A 337 -9.19 8.09 33.00
#